data_AF-A0A4Q5SVI5-F1
#
_entry.id   AF-A0A4Q5SVI5-F1
#
_cell.length_a   1.000
_cell.length_b   1.000
_cell.length_c   1.000
_cell.angle_alpha   90.00
_cell.angle_beta   90.00
_cell.angle_gamma   90.00
#
_symmetry.space_group_name_H-M   'P 1'
#
loop_
_entity.id
_entity.type
_entity.pdbx_description
1 polymer ?
#
loop_
_entity_poly.entity_id
_entity_poly.type
_entity_poly.pdbx_seq_one_letter_code
_entity_poly.pdbx_strand_id
1 'polypeptide(L)' 'ADEAAAAHFQAFPPGCRREYCEWIGEAKRPETRLKRTAEAVSWIREGKRRNWKYENC' A
#
# COMPACT_ATOMS: atom_id res chain seq x y z
N ALA A 1 -8.52 -8.11 11.56
CA ALA A 1 -7.41 -7.45 10.85
C ALA A 1 -7.01 -8.36 9.69
N ASP A 2 -6.71 -7.84 8.51
CA ASP A 2 -6.41 -8.66 7.34
C ASP A 2 -4.98 -9.22 7.44
N GLU A 3 -4.84 -10.41 8.01
CA GLU A 3 -3.53 -11.01 8.35
C GLU A 3 -2.65 -11.25 7.12
N ALA A 4 -3.27 -11.62 5.99
CA ALA A 4 -2.58 -11.82 4.72
C ALA A 4 -1.93 -10.51 4.21
N ALA A 5 -2.67 -9.40 4.24
CA ALA A 5 -2.13 -8.11 3.83
C ALA A 5 -1.01 -7.64 4.77
N ALA A 6 -1.13 -7.88 6.09
CA ALA A 6 -0.07 -7.55 7.04
C ALA A 6 1.21 -8.36 6.77
N ALA A 7 1.09 -9.65 6.48
CA ALA A 7 2.22 -10.52 6.15
C ALA A 7 2.94 -10.08 4.86
N HIS A 8 2.18 -9.80 3.79
CA HIS A 8 2.74 -9.26 2.55
C HIS A 8 3.37 -7.88 2.73
N PHE A 9 2.75 -7.00 3.53
CA PHE A 9 3.31 -5.69 3.84
C PHE A 9 4.64 -5.78 4.59
N GLN A 10 4.75 -6.70 5.56
CA GLN A 10 6.00 -6.93 6.28
C GLN A 10 7.07 -7.57 5.41
N ALA A 11 6.68 -8.45 4.49
CA ALA A 11 7.59 -9.04 3.51
C ALA A 11 8.10 -8.03 2.48
N PHE A 12 7.39 -6.90 2.28
CA PHE A 12 7.85 -5.87 1.37
C PHE A 12 9.10 -5.12 1.87
N PRO A 13 10.01 -4.74 0.95
CA PRO A 13 11.16 -3.94 1.30
C PRO A 13 10.71 -2.57 1.87
N PRO A 14 11.54 -1.94 2.71
CA PRO A 14 11.20 -0.68 3.38
C PRO A 14 10.82 0.44 2.39
N GLY A 15 11.35 0.42 1.17
CA GLY A 15 10.96 1.33 0.08
C GLY A 15 9.47 1.23 -0.24
N CYS A 16 8.96 0.04 -0.55
CA CYS A 16 7.55 -0.16 -0.89
C CYS A 16 6.62 0.20 0.28
N ARG A 17 7.01 -0.14 1.52
CA ARG A 17 6.24 0.23 2.72
C ARG A 17 6.11 1.75 2.85
N ARG A 18 7.22 2.46 2.68
CA ARG A 18 7.25 3.93 2.72
C ARG A 18 6.35 4.56 1.65
N GLU A 19 6.33 4.02 0.44
CA GLU A 19 5.47 4.53 -0.64
C GLU A 19 3.98 4.39 -0.34
N TYR A 20 3.56 3.25 0.23
CA TYR A 20 2.18 3.09 0.68
C TYR A 20 1.84 4.06 1.82
N CYS A 21 2.74 4.22 2.80
CA CYS A 21 2.55 5.18 3.89
C CYS A 21 2.47 6.63 3.39
N GLU A 22 3.34 7.03 2.47
CA GLU A 22 3.36 8.38 1.90
C GLU A 22 2.09 8.63 1.07
N TRP A 23 1.68 7.67 0.23
CA TRP A 23 0.45 7.79 -0.54
C TRP A 23 -0.80 7.87 0.33
N ILE A 24 -0.89 7.08 1.40
CA ILE A 24 -2.01 7.16 2.35
C ILE A 24 -1.95 8.50 3.12
N GLY A 25 -0.74 8.94 3.51
CA GLY A 25 -0.50 10.18 4.26
C GLY A 25 -0.78 11.45 3.47
N GLU A 26 -0.53 11.43 2.15
CA GLU A 26 -0.80 12.56 1.24
C GLU A 26 -2.30 12.92 1.16
N ALA A 27 -3.19 11.96 1.45
CA ALA A 27 -4.62 12.25 1.53
C ALA A 27 -4.94 13.16 2.73
N LYS A 28 -5.19 14.44 2.44
CA LYS A 28 -5.61 15.46 3.43
C LYS A 28 -7.00 15.15 4.02
N ARG A 29 -7.88 14.50 3.27
CA ARG A 29 -9.25 14.16 3.70
C ARG A 29 -9.29 12.78 4.37
N PRO A 30 -9.94 12.63 5.53
CA PRO A 30 -10.03 11.35 6.24
C PRO A 30 -10.78 10.29 5.43
N GLU A 31 -11.82 10.69 4.69
CA GLU A 31 -12.59 9.79 3.82
C GLU A 31 -11.72 9.22 2.69
N THR A 32 -10.88 10.05 2.07
CA THR A 32 -9.94 9.62 1.04
C THR A 32 -8.85 8.72 1.64
N ARG A 33 -8.38 9.02 2.86
CA ARG A 33 -7.39 8.19 3.55
C ARG A 33 -7.92 6.79 3.83
N LEU A 34 -9.17 6.66 4.24
CA LEU A 34 -9.84 5.37 4.44
C LEU A 34 -9.95 4.58 3.13
N LYS A 35 -10.40 5.23 2.05
CA LYS A 35 -10.48 4.62 0.72
C LYS A 35 -9.10 4.14 0.23
N ARG A 36 -8.07 5.00 0.33
CA ARG A 36 -6.69 4.67 0.00
C ARG A 36 -6.17 3.50 0.83
N THR A 37 -6.47 3.47 2.13
CA THR A 37 -6.05 2.36 3.01
C THR A 37 -6.69 1.05 2.57
N ALA A 38 -7.99 1.05 2.26
CA ALA A 38 -8.69 -0.14 1.76
C ALA A 38 -8.11 -0.63 0.42
N GLU A 39 -7.86 0.28 -0.53
CA GLU A 39 -7.21 -0.04 -1.79
C GLU A 39 -5.78 -0.59 -1.59
N ALA A 40 -5.01 0.03 -0.70
CA ALA A 40 -3.67 -0.43 -0.36
C ALA A 40 -3.70 -1.87 0.16
N VAL A 41 -4.59 -2.16 1.11
CA VAL A 41 -4.76 -3.52 1.66
C VAL A 41 -5.13 -4.52 0.56
N SER A 42 -6.02 -4.16 -0.36
CA SER A 42 -6.37 -5.02 -1.50
C SER A 42 -5.16 -5.32 -2.39
N TRP A 43 -4.36 -4.31 -2.74
CA TRP A 43 -3.19 -4.49 -3.59
C TRP A 43 -2.07 -5.27 -2.89
N ILE A 44 -1.84 -4.99 -1.61
CA ILE A 44 -0.86 -5.70 -0.79
C ILE A 44 -1.25 -7.18 -0.65
N ARG A 45 -2.55 -7.47 -0.47
CA ARG A 45 -3.06 -8.86 -0.46
C ARG A 45 -2.83 -9.56 -1.80
N GLU A 46 -2.93 -8.84 -2.91
CA GLU A 46 -2.59 -9.34 -4.25
C GLU A 46 -1.07 -9.43 -4.52
N GLY A 47 -0.22 -8.98 -3.59
CA GLY A 47 1.23 -8.94 -3.76
C GLY A 47 1.71 -7.83 -4.70
N LYS A 48 0.82 -6.91 -5.10
CA LYS A 48 1.15 -5.78 -5.97
C LYS A 48 1.83 -4.68 -5.14
N ARG A 49 2.94 -4.15 -5.66
CA ARG A 49 3.61 -2.96 -5.11
C ARG A 49 2.93 -1.70 -5.63
N ARG A 50 3.12 -0.56 -4.97
CA ARG A 50 2.60 0.75 -5.42
C ARG A 50 3.12 1.13 -6.82
N ASN A 51 4.42 0.97 -7.04
CA ASN A 51 5.13 1.33 -8.27
C ASN A 51 5.38 0.16 -9.21
N TRP A 52 4.58 -0.90 -9.11
CA TRP A 52 4.66 -2.08 -9.99
C TRP A 52 4.65 -1.72 -11.48
N LYS A 53 4.03 -0.59 -11.85
CA LYS A 53 3.97 -0.09 -13.23
C LYS A 53 5.26 0.60 -13.70
N TYR A 54 6.13 1.02 -12.78
CA TYR A 54 7.42 1.67 -13.08
C TYR A 54 8.62 0.73 -12.94
N GLU A 55 8.40 -0.52 -12.48
CA GLU A 55 9.47 -1.51 -12.29
C GLU A 55 10.07 -2.03 -13.63
N ASN A 56 9.51 -1.63 -14.78
CA ASN A 56 9.98 -1.98 -16.13
C ASN A 56 10.33 -0.74 -17.01
N CYS A 57 10.49 0.45 -16.44
CA CYS A 57 11.00 1.62 -17.17
C CYS A 57 12.53 1.68 -17.12
#